data_AF-A0A2R5LNZ7-F1
#
_entry.id   AF-A0A2R5LNZ7-F1
#
_cell.length_a   1.000
_cell.length_b   1.000
_cell.length_c   1.000
_cell.angle_alpha   90.00
_cell.angle_beta   90.00
_cell.angle_gamma   90.00
#
_symmetry.space_group_name_H-M   'P 1'
#
loop_
_entity.id
_entity.type
_entity.pdbx_description
1 polymer ?
#
loop_
_entity_poly.entity_id
_entity_poly.type
_entity_poly.pdbx_seq_one_letter_code
_entity_poly.pdbx_strand_id
1 'polypeptide(L)'
;ILRLLGSDETGGVAAYLKTKPSKCWKKKPQGVYSNVTKLPGEDLDGTVYCKEFTSDSNGFSLCETLNDGCTLSCCWNNNRLEFRRTSAPDGFGCGAGKKKMCFMNKCVLPSSLKRKGSKKK
;
A
#
# COMPACT_ATOMS: atom_id res chain seq x y z
N ILE A 1 -4.46 5.17 -4.09
CA ILE A 1 -3.19 5.89 -4.40
C ILE A 1 -3.35 7.43 -4.45
N LEU A 2 -4.55 8.01 -4.59
CA LEU A 2 -4.77 9.47 -4.53
C LEU A 2 -4.64 10.13 -3.14
N ARG A 3 -4.49 9.35 -2.05
CA ARG A 3 -4.44 9.88 -0.67
C ARG A 3 -3.03 10.14 -0.11
N LEU A 4 -1.97 9.68 -0.79
CA LEU A 4 -0.58 9.87 -0.34
C LEU A 4 0.08 11.15 -0.87
N LEU A 5 -0.63 11.89 -1.72
CA LEU A 5 -0.21 13.20 -2.19
C LEU A 5 -1.42 14.10 -2.01
N GLY A 6 -1.38 15.02 -1.05
CA GLY A 6 -2.43 16.01 -0.82
C GLY A 6 -2.82 16.66 -2.14
N SER A 7 -3.93 16.19 -2.71
CA SER A 7 -4.28 16.45 -4.10
C SER A 7 -4.95 17.82 -4.25
N ASP A 8 -5.48 18.36 -3.14
CA ASP A 8 -6.49 19.41 -3.21
C ASP A 8 -6.23 20.58 -2.25
N GLU A 9 -5.12 20.60 -1.50
CA GLU A 9 -4.78 21.69 -0.58
C GLU A 9 -3.72 22.66 -1.14
N THR A 10 -3.89 23.94 -0.86
CA THR A 10 -2.89 25.00 -1.07
C THR A 10 -1.62 24.68 -0.27
N GLY A 11 -0.56 24.26 -0.97
CA GLY A 11 0.72 23.87 -0.38
C GLY A 11 1.15 22.43 -0.68
N GLY A 12 0.28 21.60 -1.26
CA GLY A 12 0.61 20.22 -1.63
C GLY A 12 1.61 20.10 -2.79
N VAL A 13 2.09 18.88 -3.06
CA VAL A 13 3.03 18.57 -4.15
C VAL A 13 2.53 19.09 -5.51
N ALA A 14 1.22 19.04 -5.77
CA ALA A 14 0.63 19.60 -6.99
C ALA A 14 0.77 21.13 -7.07
N ALA A 15 0.60 21.86 -5.96
CA ALA A 15 0.83 23.30 -5.90
C ALA A 15 2.32 23.63 -6.04
N TYR A 16 3.20 22.86 -5.39
CA TYR A 16 4.65 22.97 -5.52
C TYR A 16 5.14 22.68 -6.94
N LEU A 17 4.54 21.73 -7.68
CA LEU A 17 4.91 21.48 -9.08
C LEU A 17 4.44 22.60 -10.02
N LYS A 18 3.33 23.29 -9.70
CA LYS A 18 2.84 24.47 -10.44
C LYS A 18 3.77 25.68 -10.31
N THR A 19 4.52 25.81 -9.21
CA THR A 19 5.53 26.87 -9.05
C THR A 19 6.81 26.64 -9.86
N LYS A 20 6.85 25.59 -10.71
CA LYS A 20 8.00 25.21 -11.57
C LYS A 20 9.30 25.08 -10.77
N PRO A 21 9.38 24.12 -9.84
CA PRO A 21 10.59 23.90 -9.07
C PRO A 21 11.73 23.46 -10.00
N SER A 22 12.94 23.78 -9.57
CA SER A 22 14.13 24.05 -10.38
C SER A 22 14.62 22.93 -11.32
N LYS A 23 15.59 23.33 -12.18
CA LYS A 23 16.31 22.59 -13.24
C LYS A 23 16.71 21.12 -12.93
N CYS A 24 16.68 20.67 -11.67
CA CYS A 24 17.01 19.31 -11.25
C CYS A 24 16.07 18.24 -11.82
N TRP A 25 14.78 18.51 -11.97
CA TRP A 25 13.79 17.54 -12.47
C TRP A 25 13.82 17.36 -14.00
N LYS A 26 14.51 18.26 -14.72
CA LYS A 26 14.70 18.15 -16.19
C LYS A 26 15.72 17.08 -16.56
N LYS A 27 16.62 16.71 -15.64
CA LYS A 27 17.61 15.67 -15.89
C LYS A 27 16.92 14.32 -15.76
N LYS A 28 16.93 13.53 -16.85
CA LYS A 28 16.45 12.16 -16.81
C LYS A 28 17.30 11.39 -15.79
N PRO A 29 16.68 10.64 -14.86
CA PRO A 29 17.44 9.80 -13.94
C PRO A 29 18.31 8.82 -14.73
N GLN A 30 19.58 8.70 -14.33
CA GLN A 30 20.56 7.83 -14.99
C GLN A 30 20.28 6.36 -14.72
N GLY A 31 19.62 6.04 -13.60
CA GLY A 31 19.14 4.71 -13.27
C GLY A 31 17.66 4.79 -12.87
N VAL A 32 16.83 4.04 -13.58
CA VAL A 32 15.44 3.78 -13.16
C VAL A 32 15.37 2.30 -12.83
N TYR A 33 15.11 1.98 -11.57
CA TYR A 33 14.81 0.62 -11.15
C TYR A 33 13.44 0.23 -11.70
N SER A 34 13.42 -0.41 -12.87
CA SER A 34 12.21 -0.82 -13.59
C SER A 34 11.74 -2.24 -13.23
N ASN A 35 12.44 -2.91 -12.32
CA ASN A 35 12.21 -4.31 -11.96
C ASN A 35 11.11 -4.52 -10.91
N VAL A 36 10.45 -3.46 -10.42
CA VAL A 36 9.29 -3.59 -9.53
C VAL A 36 8.06 -3.96 -10.36
N THR A 37 7.88 -5.26 -10.56
CA THR A 37 6.73 -5.83 -11.28
C THR A 37 5.59 -6.24 -10.35
N LYS A 38 5.87 -6.32 -9.05
CA LYS A 38 4.92 -6.73 -8.02
C LYS A 38 4.28 -5.55 -7.31
N LEU A 39 3.05 -5.75 -6.85
CA LEU A 39 2.39 -4.83 -5.93
C LEU A 39 3.01 -4.95 -4.52
N PRO A 40 2.99 -3.88 -3.70
CA PRO A 40 3.69 -3.84 -2.41
C PRO A 40 3.22 -4.90 -1.39
N GLY A 41 1.99 -5.40 -1.52
CA GLY A 41 1.44 -6.45 -0.68
C GLY A 41 1.50 -7.85 -1.27
N GLU A 42 1.96 -8.02 -2.52
CA GLU A 42 2.13 -9.36 -3.10
C GLU A 42 3.21 -10.13 -2.34
N ASP A 43 2.89 -11.39 -1.99
CA ASP A 43 3.73 -12.29 -1.19
C ASP A 43 4.12 -11.75 0.20
N LEU A 44 3.51 -10.65 0.64
CA LEU A 44 3.79 -10.05 1.93
C LEU A 44 3.16 -10.86 3.04
N ASP A 45 3.98 -11.24 4.03
CA ASP A 45 3.48 -11.81 5.27
C ASP A 45 3.00 -10.68 6.21
N GLY A 46 1.76 -10.80 6.68
CA GLY A 46 1.16 -9.75 7.52
C GLY A 46 1.82 -9.61 8.89
N THR A 47 2.46 -10.66 9.42
CA THR A 47 3.24 -10.56 10.67
C THR A 47 4.51 -9.77 10.44
N VAL A 48 5.22 -10.03 9.34
CA VAL A 48 6.40 -9.23 8.96
C VAL A 48 6.02 -7.76 8.78
N TYR A 49 4.92 -7.48 8.08
CA TYR A 49 4.41 -6.12 7.91
C TYR A 49 4.06 -5.45 9.24
N CYS A 50 3.46 -6.19 10.19
CA CYS A 50 3.15 -5.65 11.50
C CYS A 50 4.41 -5.28 12.29
N LYS A 51 5.49 -6.06 12.21
CA LYS A 51 6.74 -5.80 12.95
C LYS A 51 7.35 -4.43 12.61
N GLU A 52 7.25 -3.98 11.36
CA GLU A 52 7.73 -2.67 10.89
C GLU A 52 7.13 -1.47 11.65
N PHE A 53 5.98 -1.63 12.32
CA PHE A 53 5.39 -0.57 13.14
C PHE A 53 6.07 -0.40 14.51
N THR A 54 7.01 -1.28 14.83
CA THR A 54 7.82 -1.25 16.06
C THR A 54 9.28 -1.30 15.67
N SER A 55 10.15 -0.65 16.45
CA SER A 55 11.61 -0.73 16.25
C SER A 55 12.14 -2.12 16.65
N ASP A 56 11.85 -3.15 15.84
CA ASP A 56 12.33 -4.53 15.95
C ASP A 56 11.94 -5.30 17.22
N SER A 57 10.82 -4.96 17.84
CA SER A 57 10.34 -5.71 18.99
C SER A 57 9.63 -7.01 18.57
N ASN A 58 10.20 -8.16 18.96
CA ASN A 58 9.72 -9.50 18.58
C ASN A 58 8.28 -9.84 19.01
N GLY A 59 7.66 -9.03 19.86
CA GLY A 59 6.30 -9.28 20.33
C GLY A 59 5.20 -8.70 19.45
N PHE A 60 5.47 -7.77 18.53
CA PHE A 60 4.40 -7.16 17.73
C PHE A 60 4.16 -7.95 16.43
N SER A 61 2.94 -8.47 16.25
CA SER A 61 2.60 -9.38 15.15
C SER A 61 1.17 -9.18 14.64
N LEU A 62 0.82 -9.83 13.52
CA LEU A 62 -0.56 -9.81 13.03
C LEU A 62 -1.41 -10.72 13.92
N CYS A 63 -2.43 -10.16 14.55
CA CYS A 63 -3.33 -10.92 15.42
C CYS A 63 -4.75 -11.07 14.88
N GLU A 64 -5.17 -10.20 13.96
CA GLU A 64 -6.45 -10.34 13.28
C GLU A 64 -6.45 -9.64 11.93
N THR A 65 -7.15 -10.23 10.97
CA THR A 65 -7.50 -9.58 9.70
C THR A 65 -8.98 -9.22 9.70
N LEU A 66 -9.27 -7.96 9.39
CA LEU A 66 -10.61 -7.37 9.35
C LEU A 66 -10.95 -6.93 7.92
N ASN A 67 -12.21 -6.58 7.67
CA ASN A 67 -12.68 -6.04 6.39
C ASN A 67 -12.24 -6.92 5.20
N ASP A 68 -12.67 -8.19 5.22
CA ASP A 68 -12.29 -9.24 4.26
C ASP A 68 -10.78 -9.49 4.10
N GLY A 69 -9.95 -8.99 5.01
CA GLY A 69 -8.49 -9.14 4.94
C GLY A 69 -7.73 -7.88 4.54
N CYS A 70 -8.42 -6.78 4.23
CA CYS A 70 -7.79 -5.53 3.81
C CYS A 70 -7.53 -4.55 4.94
N THR A 71 -7.91 -4.89 6.16
CA THR A 71 -7.50 -4.17 7.36
C THR A 71 -6.77 -5.15 8.27
N LEU A 72 -5.56 -4.78 8.69
CA LEU A 72 -4.71 -5.59 9.54
C LEU A 72 -4.75 -5.02 10.96
N SER A 73 -4.97 -5.89 11.94
CA SER A 73 -4.83 -5.56 13.35
C SER A 73 -3.54 -6.19 13.87
N CYS A 74 -2.57 -5.34 14.18
CA CYS A 74 -1.27 -5.72 14.72
C CYS A 74 -1.28 -5.53 16.23
N CYS A 75 -0.81 -6.51 17.01
CA CYS A 75 -0.78 -6.40 18.46
C CYS A 75 0.39 -7.17 19.11
N TRP A 76 0.64 -6.87 20.39
CA TRP A 76 1.72 -7.45 21.18
C TRP A 76 1.37 -8.84 21.70
N ASN A 77 2.15 -9.88 21.39
CA ASN A 77 1.99 -11.24 21.90
C ASN A 77 0.54 -11.77 21.78
N ASN A 78 -0.17 -11.42 20.70
CA ASN A 78 -1.60 -11.69 20.51
C ASN A 78 -2.55 -11.04 21.55
N ASN A 79 -2.05 -10.14 22.40
CA ASN A 79 -2.84 -9.35 23.33
C ASN A 79 -3.63 -8.26 22.57
N ARG A 80 -4.94 -8.47 22.44
CA ARG A 80 -5.85 -7.56 21.73
C ARG A 80 -6.17 -6.27 22.50
N LEU A 81 -5.64 -6.06 23.71
CA LEU A 81 -5.82 -4.82 24.47
C LEU A 81 -4.93 -3.69 23.96
N GLU A 82 -3.79 -4.03 23.36
CA GLU A 82 -2.83 -3.07 22.79
C GLU A 82 -2.62 -3.38 21.31
N PHE A 83 -3.50 -2.83 20.46
CA PHE A 83 -3.46 -3.06 19.03
C PHE A 83 -3.34 -1.76 18.23
N ARG A 84 -2.80 -1.89 17.01
CA ARG A 84 -2.82 -0.87 15.97
C ARG A 84 -3.51 -1.43 14.74
N ARG A 85 -4.45 -0.66 14.18
CA ARG A 85 -5.09 -0.99 12.91
C ARG A 85 -4.41 -0.24 11.78
N THR A 86 -4.16 -0.94 10.70
CA THR A 86 -3.61 -0.37 9.47
C THR A 86 -4.31 -0.98 8.26
N SER A 87 -4.28 -0.27 7.13
CA SER A 87 -4.74 -0.83 5.86
C SER A 87 -3.69 -1.81 5.33
N ALA A 88 -4.13 -2.94 4.80
CA ALA A 88 -3.23 -3.82 4.07
C ALA A 88 -2.75 -3.12 2.78
N PRO A 89 -1.47 -3.28 2.39
CA PRO A 89 -0.96 -2.71 1.15
C PRO A 89 -1.66 -3.33 -0.08
N ASP A 90 -1.68 -2.58 -1.18
CA ASP A 90 -2.22 -3.07 -2.45
C ASP A 90 -1.49 -4.35 -2.88
N GLY A 91 -2.22 -5.37 -3.31
CA GLY A 91 -1.70 -6.71 -3.62
C GLY A 91 -1.78 -7.73 -2.48
N PHE A 92 -2.03 -7.30 -1.23
CA PHE A 92 -2.13 -8.21 -0.09
C PHE A 92 -3.30 -9.20 -0.24
N GLY A 93 -3.05 -10.48 0.01
CA GLY A 93 -4.07 -11.53 -0.16
C GLY A 93 -5.25 -11.36 0.80
N CYS A 94 -6.46 -11.41 0.27
CA CYS A 94 -7.69 -11.20 1.03
C CYS A 94 -8.80 -12.21 0.64
N GLY A 95 -9.86 -12.26 1.44
CA GLY A 95 -11.01 -13.14 1.25
C GLY A 95 -10.72 -14.62 1.48
N ALA A 96 -11.77 -15.43 1.39
CA ALA A 96 -11.67 -16.88 1.54
C ALA A 96 -10.70 -17.49 0.51
N GLY A 97 -9.70 -18.23 1.01
CA GLY A 97 -8.69 -18.89 0.19
C GLY A 97 -7.67 -17.94 -0.48
N LYS A 98 -7.59 -16.67 -0.07
CA LYS A 98 -6.62 -15.67 -0.57
C LYS A 98 -6.57 -15.54 -2.11
N LYS A 99 -7.67 -15.85 -2.81
CA LYS A 99 -7.79 -15.72 -4.28
C LYS A 99 -8.11 -14.30 -4.74
N LYS A 100 -8.38 -13.40 -3.79
CA LYS A 100 -8.59 -11.98 -3.98
C LYS A 100 -7.40 -11.21 -3.43
N MET A 101 -7.26 -9.96 -3.82
CA MET A 101 -6.23 -9.06 -3.29
C MET A 101 -6.84 -7.75 -2.80
N CYS A 102 -6.15 -7.09 -1.90
CA CYS A 102 -6.47 -5.74 -1.49
C CYS A 102 -6.07 -4.76 -2.59
N PHE A 103 -6.97 -3.86 -2.94
CA PHE A 103 -6.69 -2.74 -3.81
C PHE A 103 -7.50 -1.53 -3.34
N MET A 104 -6.82 -0.45 -2.98
CA MET A 104 -7.44 0.74 -2.40
C MET A 104 -8.35 0.41 -1.20
N ASN A 105 -7.86 -0.42 -0.27
CA ASN A 105 -8.56 -0.86 0.94
C ASN A 105 -9.86 -1.66 0.69
N LYS A 106 -10.00 -2.26 -0.50
CA LYS A 106 -11.12 -3.16 -0.85
C LYS A 106 -10.59 -4.51 -1.29
N CYS A 107 -11.30 -5.58 -0.92
CA CYS A 107 -10.97 -6.93 -1.35
C CYS A 107 -11.57 -7.23 -2.73
N VAL A 108 -10.72 -7.33 -3.76
CA VAL A 108 -11.14 -7.43 -5.17
C VAL A 108 -10.53 -8.65 -5.88
N LEU A 109 -11.20 -9.13 -6.93
CA LEU A 109 -10.64 -10.18 -7.79
C LEU A 109 -9.55 -9.58 -8.69
N PRO A 110 -8.39 -10.24 -8.87
CA PRO A 110 -7.35 -9.76 -9.78
C PRO A 110 -7.86 -9.54 -11.22
N SER A 111 -8.77 -10.40 -11.69
CA SER A 111 -9.42 -10.27 -13.00
C SER A 111 -10.25 -9.00 -13.18
N SER A 112 -10.71 -8.39 -12.07
CA SER A 112 -11.47 -7.13 -12.07
C SER A 112 -10.60 -5.88 -12.22
N LEU A 113 -9.28 -6.01 -12.03
CA LEU A 113 -8.29 -4.95 -12.26
C LEU A 113 -7.90 -4.79 -13.74
N LYS A 114 -8.56 -5.51 -14.66
CA LYS A 114 -8.31 -5.39 -16.10
C LYS A 114 -8.35 -3.92 -16.52
N ARG A 115 -7.17 -3.42 -16.91
CA ARG A 115 -6.93 -2.08 -17.43
C ARG A 115 -8.02 -1.76 -18.46
N LYS A 116 -8.67 -0.60 -18.32
CA LYS A 116 -9.26 0.06 -19.49
C LYS A 116 -8.11 0.21 -20.49
N GLY A 117 -8.04 -0.70 -21.46
CA GLY A 117 -7.07 -0.64 -22.53
C GLY A 117 -7.19 0.74 -23.17
N SER A 118 -6.06 1.41 -23.32
CA SER A 118 -5.94 2.59 -24.16
C SER A 118 -6.63 2.29 -25.50
N LYS A 119 -7.81 2.87 -25.71
CA LYS A 119 -8.32 3.06 -27.07
C LYS A 119 -7.34 4.01 -27.73
N LYS A 120 -6.36 3.44 -28.43
CA LYS A 120 -5.63 4.13 -29.48
C LYS A 120 -6.69 4.45 -30.55
N LYS A 121 -7.05 5.72 -30.68
CA LYS A 121 -7.67 6.28 -31.88
C LYS A 121 -6.85 7.49 -32.26
#